data_AF-A0A9E6BRR2-F1
#
_entry.id   AF-A0A9E6BRR2-F1
#
_cell.length_a   1.000
_cell.length_b   1.000
_cell.length_c   1.000
_cell.angle_alpha   90.00
_cell.angle_beta   90.00
_cell.angle_gamma   90.00
#
_symmetry.space_group_name_H-M   'P 1'
#
loop_
_entity.id
_entity.type
_entity.pdbx_description
1 polymer ?
#
loop_
_entity_poly.entity_id
_entity_poly.type
_entity_poly.pdbx_seq_one_letter_code
_entity_poly.pdbx_strand_id
1 'polypeptide(L)'
;MTEQTRDRDTGIADQISHALIAHAGAIAESCGAAAIFVYADVLGGQLLPTPPGLEEKVYYISKTAEEQESQEERGTRFLRVPNVPLTRTGQVKIAVFLALSRGIVRRGDVVVCLSGLPNSGGLDSLFITQVGREFEMYSTSEKTEAEASAVRPEVIERVVNIAIELGYEGREGKPVGALFVIGDTERVLSMSRQLILNPFRGYPEEERNVLDPALEETVKELSTIDGAFLIRGDGVIETCGTFLKVASQDEFELPQGLGARHHAAAGITAVTNAFAVTVSESTGTVTIFRDGRIVTEIEKPRRLDVVHRPFRAGEE
;
A
#
# COMPACT_ATOMS: atom_id res chain seq x y z
N MET A 1 24.63 28.86 1.77
CA MET A 1 24.00 28.68 0.43
C MET A 1 23.15 29.90 0.18
N THR A 2 23.51 30.69 -0.82
CA THR A 2 22.92 32.00 -1.16
C THR A 2 21.57 31.85 -1.88
N GLU A 3 20.64 32.80 -1.67
CA GLU A 3 19.28 32.86 -2.25
C GLU A 3 19.24 32.61 -3.77
N GLN A 4 20.27 33.00 -4.52
CA GLN A 4 20.39 32.75 -5.97
C GLN A 4 20.47 31.27 -6.37
N THR A 5 20.86 30.38 -5.45
CA THR A 5 20.93 28.93 -5.73
C THR A 5 19.54 28.29 -5.58
N ARG A 6 18.73 28.77 -4.62
CA ARG A 6 17.35 28.30 -4.42
C ARG A 6 16.43 28.68 -5.59
N ASP A 7 16.61 29.87 -6.15
CA ASP A 7 15.76 30.41 -7.22
C ASP A 7 16.02 29.77 -8.61
N ARG A 8 17.22 29.19 -8.82
CA ARG A 8 17.54 28.40 -10.03
C ARG A 8 17.04 26.96 -9.94
N ASP A 9 17.12 26.35 -8.77
CA ASP A 9 16.69 24.96 -8.56
C ASP A 9 15.15 24.82 -8.67
N THR A 10 14.38 25.82 -8.24
CA THR A 10 12.92 25.89 -8.46
C THR A 10 12.56 25.94 -9.94
N GLY A 11 13.27 26.75 -10.73
CA GLY A 11 13.00 26.87 -12.17
C GLY A 11 13.23 25.58 -12.97
N ILE A 12 14.22 24.76 -12.60
CA ILE A 12 14.48 23.46 -13.25
C ILE A 12 13.44 22.42 -12.84
N ALA A 13 13.07 22.37 -11.56
CA ALA A 13 12.04 21.45 -11.07
C ALA A 13 10.67 21.71 -11.73
N ASP A 14 10.31 22.97 -11.94
CA ASP A 14 9.09 23.36 -12.64
C ASP A 14 9.14 22.97 -14.12
N GLN A 15 10.29 23.13 -14.78
CA GLN A 15 10.47 22.71 -16.18
C GLN A 15 10.32 21.19 -16.35
N ILE A 16 10.92 20.39 -15.44
CA ILE A 16 10.78 18.93 -15.46
C ILE A 16 9.32 18.55 -15.25
N SER A 17 8.66 19.16 -14.26
CA SER A 17 7.24 18.92 -13.97
C SER A 17 6.37 19.20 -15.19
N HIS A 18 6.55 20.37 -15.80
CA HIS A 18 5.81 20.78 -17.00
C HIS A 18 6.08 19.83 -18.18
N ALA A 19 7.33 19.39 -18.37
CA ALA A 19 7.68 18.46 -19.44
C ALA A 19 7.01 17.09 -19.25
N LEU A 20 7.01 16.55 -18.04
CA LEU A 20 6.34 15.29 -17.72
C LEU A 20 4.83 15.40 -17.94
N ILE A 21 4.22 16.44 -17.41
CA ILE A 21 2.79 16.71 -17.56
C ILE A 21 2.40 16.81 -19.05
N ALA A 22 3.15 17.57 -19.85
CA ALA A 22 2.85 17.79 -21.26
C ALA A 22 2.94 16.51 -22.12
N HIS A 23 3.78 15.55 -21.73
CA HIS A 23 4.01 14.32 -22.52
C HIS A 23 3.32 13.07 -21.96
N ALA A 24 2.88 13.10 -20.70
CA ALA A 24 2.28 11.95 -20.03
C ALA A 24 1.08 11.38 -20.78
N GLY A 25 0.20 12.24 -21.31
CA GLY A 25 -0.96 11.81 -22.08
C GLY A 25 -0.60 11.08 -23.38
N ALA A 26 0.39 11.58 -24.13
CA ALA A 26 0.86 10.93 -25.34
C ALA A 26 1.56 9.59 -25.07
N ILE A 27 2.31 9.49 -23.97
CA ILE A 27 2.90 8.25 -23.50
C ILE A 27 1.81 7.25 -23.12
N ALA A 28 0.80 7.69 -22.36
CA ALA A 28 -0.33 6.87 -21.96
C ALA A 28 -1.12 6.33 -23.16
N GLU A 29 -1.35 7.15 -24.18
CA GLU A 29 -1.98 6.74 -25.44
C GLU A 29 -1.13 5.68 -26.16
N SER A 30 0.17 5.94 -26.33
CA SER A 30 1.10 5.06 -27.05
C SER A 30 1.24 3.69 -26.38
N CYS A 31 1.15 3.64 -25.05
CA CYS A 31 1.22 2.41 -24.28
C CYS A 31 -0.15 1.73 -24.09
N GLY A 32 -1.24 2.32 -24.60
CA GLY A 32 -2.59 1.78 -24.41
C GLY A 32 -3.02 1.78 -22.94
N ALA A 33 -2.65 2.79 -22.18
CA ALA A 33 -2.93 2.87 -20.75
C ALA A 33 -4.43 2.84 -20.46
N ALA A 34 -4.79 2.03 -19.47
CA ALA A 34 -6.14 1.96 -18.92
C ALA A 34 -6.40 3.13 -17.96
N ALA A 35 -5.36 3.55 -17.23
CA ALA A 35 -5.43 4.66 -16.27
C ALA A 35 -4.12 5.46 -16.21
N ILE A 36 -4.25 6.74 -15.87
CA ILE A 36 -3.15 7.65 -15.56
C ILE A 36 -3.32 8.09 -14.11
N PHE A 37 -2.34 7.80 -13.25
CA PHE A 37 -2.34 8.22 -11.85
C PHE A 37 -1.46 9.43 -11.69
N VAL A 38 -2.00 10.49 -11.07
CA VAL A 38 -1.25 11.71 -10.81
C VAL A 38 -1.42 12.12 -9.37
N TYR A 39 -0.30 12.23 -8.66
CA TYR A 39 -0.29 12.68 -7.28
C TYR A 39 -0.74 14.15 -7.16
N ALA A 40 -1.86 14.37 -6.45
CA ALA A 40 -2.56 15.66 -6.39
C ALA A 40 -1.75 16.72 -5.63
N ASP A 41 -1.00 16.29 -4.60
CA ASP A 41 -0.09 17.13 -3.80
C ASP A 41 1.00 17.79 -4.65
N VAL A 42 1.25 17.28 -5.86
CA VAL A 42 2.31 17.76 -6.74
C VAL A 42 1.81 18.73 -7.82
N LEU A 43 0.51 18.72 -8.12
CA LEU A 43 -0.07 19.60 -9.14
C LEU A 43 -0.52 20.95 -8.62
N GLY A 44 -0.50 21.19 -7.30
CA GLY A 44 -0.91 22.47 -6.70
C GLY A 44 -2.32 22.91 -7.13
N GLY A 45 -3.22 21.96 -7.38
CA GLY A 45 -4.58 22.23 -7.87
C GLY A 45 -4.73 22.39 -9.39
N GLN A 46 -3.69 22.21 -10.20
CA GLN A 46 -3.80 22.21 -11.67
C GLN A 46 -4.42 20.90 -12.20
N LEU A 47 -5.08 20.95 -13.36
CA LEU A 47 -5.50 19.75 -14.08
C LEU A 47 -4.34 19.20 -14.91
N LEU A 48 -4.33 17.89 -15.14
CA LEU A 48 -3.36 17.29 -16.06
C LEU A 48 -3.88 17.56 -17.50
N PRO A 49 -3.18 18.34 -18.34
CA PRO A 49 -3.47 18.39 -19.76
C PRO A 49 -3.38 16.98 -20.34
N THR A 50 -4.47 16.53 -20.95
CA THR A 50 -4.54 15.23 -21.61
C THR A 50 -5.07 15.38 -23.03
N PRO A 51 -4.68 14.49 -23.97
CA PRO A 51 -5.33 14.41 -25.26
C PRO A 51 -6.83 14.09 -25.11
N PRO A 52 -7.68 14.52 -26.06
CA PRO A 52 -9.11 14.25 -26.03
C PRO A 52 -9.41 12.75 -25.85
N GLY A 53 -10.24 12.40 -24.88
CA GLY A 53 -10.61 11.00 -24.57
C GLY A 53 -9.76 10.31 -23.51
N LEU A 54 -8.66 10.92 -23.05
CA LEU A 54 -7.87 10.41 -21.91
C LEU A 54 -8.27 11.03 -20.57
N GLU A 55 -9.05 12.11 -20.56
CA GLU A 55 -9.51 12.80 -19.34
C GLU A 55 -10.21 11.84 -18.36
N GLU A 56 -11.07 10.96 -18.87
CA GLU A 56 -11.77 9.96 -18.06
C GLU A 56 -10.84 8.91 -17.46
N LYS A 57 -9.63 8.77 -17.98
CA LYS A 57 -8.64 7.80 -17.49
C LYS A 57 -7.71 8.40 -16.44
N VAL A 58 -7.81 9.70 -16.14
CA VAL A 58 -6.98 10.38 -15.14
C VAL A 58 -7.58 10.19 -13.75
N TYR A 59 -6.78 9.64 -12.83
CA TYR A 59 -7.10 9.55 -11.41
C TYR A 59 -6.10 10.36 -10.60
N TYR A 60 -6.62 11.31 -9.83
CA TYR A 60 -5.85 12.11 -8.89
C TYR A 60 -5.62 11.32 -7.60
N ILE A 61 -4.36 11.12 -7.24
CA ILE A 61 -4.00 10.39 -6.03
C ILE A 61 -3.93 11.40 -4.88
N SER A 62 -4.87 11.29 -3.94
CA SER A 62 -4.98 12.18 -2.78
C SER A 62 -4.53 11.46 -1.51
N LYS A 63 -3.76 12.14 -0.67
CA LYS A 63 -3.30 11.64 0.63
C LYS A 63 -4.18 12.18 1.76
N THR A 64 -4.67 13.40 1.63
CA THR A 64 -5.46 14.07 2.68
C THR A 64 -6.95 14.14 2.35
N ALA A 65 -7.78 14.36 3.37
CA ALA A 65 -9.22 14.57 3.19
C ALA A 65 -9.49 15.89 2.44
N GLU A 66 -8.69 16.92 2.70
CA GLU A 66 -8.79 18.23 2.03
C GLU A 66 -8.50 18.12 0.52
N GLU A 67 -7.45 17.38 0.14
CA GLU A 67 -7.16 17.12 -1.27
C GLU A 67 -8.29 16.35 -1.95
N GLN A 68 -8.90 15.40 -1.24
CA GLN A 68 -10.03 14.64 -1.73
C GLN A 68 -11.26 15.54 -1.96
N GLU A 69 -11.64 16.34 -0.96
CA GLU A 69 -12.76 17.29 -1.07
C GLU A 69 -12.55 18.25 -2.25
N SER A 70 -11.33 18.77 -2.41
CA SER A 70 -10.97 19.60 -3.56
C SER A 70 -11.12 18.89 -4.91
N GLN A 71 -10.76 17.60 -5.01
CA GLN A 71 -10.96 16.83 -6.26
C GLN A 71 -12.43 16.50 -6.52
N GLU A 72 -13.21 16.24 -5.47
CA GLU A 72 -14.65 16.02 -5.53
C GLU A 72 -15.38 17.27 -6.05
N GLU A 73 -15.09 18.45 -5.49
CA GLU A 73 -15.66 19.73 -5.94
C GLU A 73 -15.37 20.02 -7.42
N ARG A 74 -14.21 19.57 -7.91
CA ARG A 74 -13.79 19.73 -9.31
C ARG A 74 -14.41 18.68 -10.24
N GLY A 75 -15.13 17.68 -9.71
CA GLY A 75 -15.71 16.59 -10.49
C GLY A 75 -14.67 15.66 -11.12
N THR A 76 -13.46 15.62 -10.57
CA THR A 76 -12.37 14.77 -11.08
C THR A 76 -12.42 13.38 -10.45
N ARG A 77 -11.88 12.37 -11.14
CA ARG A 77 -11.73 11.03 -10.55
C ARG A 77 -10.52 11.03 -9.63
N PHE A 78 -10.65 10.46 -8.44
CA PHE A 78 -9.56 10.40 -7.47
C PHE A 78 -9.46 9.03 -6.80
N LEU A 79 -8.31 8.78 -6.19
CA LEU A 79 -8.02 7.61 -5.38
C LEU A 79 -7.31 8.05 -4.11
N ARG A 80 -7.87 7.71 -2.95
CA ARG A 80 -7.25 7.99 -1.66
C ARG A 80 -6.18 6.94 -1.34
N VAL A 81 -4.98 7.40 -1.02
CA VAL A 81 -3.87 6.58 -0.52
C VAL A 81 -3.51 7.02 0.92
N PRO A 82 -2.84 6.17 1.71
CA PRO A 82 -2.47 6.55 3.07
C PRO A 82 -1.50 7.75 3.10
N ASN A 83 -1.69 8.62 4.09
CA ASN A 83 -0.90 9.84 4.26
C ASN A 83 0.39 9.59 5.04
N VAL A 84 1.26 8.78 4.45
CA VAL A 84 2.53 8.36 5.05
C VAL A 84 3.65 8.51 4.02
N PRO A 85 4.85 8.96 4.42
CA PRO A 85 5.98 9.03 3.52
C PRO A 85 6.37 7.63 3.02
N LEU A 86 6.30 7.44 1.70
CA LEU A 86 6.68 6.23 0.98
C LEU A 86 7.78 6.55 -0.04
N THR A 87 8.52 5.53 -0.47
CA THR A 87 9.39 5.67 -1.65
C THR A 87 8.54 5.99 -2.89
N ARG A 88 9.13 6.55 -3.95
CA ARG A 88 8.41 6.81 -5.21
C ARG A 88 7.79 5.52 -5.78
N THR A 89 8.53 4.42 -5.74
CA THR A 89 8.02 3.10 -6.13
C THR A 89 6.93 2.62 -5.17
N GLY A 90 7.08 2.83 -3.86
CA GLY A 90 6.07 2.48 -2.85
C GLY A 90 4.74 3.22 -3.07
N GLN A 91 4.81 4.51 -3.41
CA GLN A 91 3.66 5.34 -3.82
C GLN A 91 2.93 4.71 -5.03
N VAL A 92 3.67 4.43 -6.11
CA VAL A 92 3.10 3.79 -7.30
C VAL A 92 2.46 2.44 -6.97
N LYS A 93 3.14 1.60 -6.18
CA LYS A 93 2.65 0.28 -5.78
C LYS A 93 1.36 0.36 -4.96
N ILE A 94 1.26 1.26 -3.98
CA ILE A 94 0.02 1.40 -3.19
C ILE A 94 -1.13 1.94 -4.04
N ALA A 95 -0.90 2.93 -4.91
CA ALA A 95 -1.93 3.46 -5.78
C ALA A 95 -2.48 2.37 -6.73
N VAL A 96 -1.59 1.62 -7.38
CA VAL A 96 -1.98 0.49 -8.26
C VAL A 96 -2.72 -0.59 -7.48
N PHE A 97 -2.26 -0.93 -6.28
CA PHE A 97 -2.91 -1.95 -5.45
C PHE A 97 -4.32 -1.54 -5.03
N LEU A 98 -4.53 -0.32 -4.53
CA LEU A 98 -5.87 0.14 -4.12
C LEU A 98 -6.79 0.33 -5.33
N ALA A 99 -6.26 0.78 -6.47
CA ALA A 99 -7.02 0.86 -7.71
C ALA A 99 -7.52 -0.52 -8.18
N LEU A 100 -6.67 -1.55 -8.07
CA LEU A 100 -7.05 -2.93 -8.37
C LEU A 100 -8.11 -3.43 -7.39
N SER A 101 -7.95 -3.16 -6.09
CA SER A 101 -8.91 -3.52 -5.05
C SER A 101 -10.31 -2.93 -5.30
N ARG A 102 -10.36 -1.66 -5.76
CA ARG A 102 -11.61 -0.97 -6.14
C ARG A 102 -12.15 -1.36 -7.52
N GLY A 103 -11.44 -2.17 -8.30
CA GLY A 103 -11.80 -2.51 -9.68
C GLY A 103 -11.66 -1.34 -10.67
N ILE A 104 -10.92 -0.28 -10.31
CA ILE A 104 -10.59 0.85 -11.20
C ILE A 104 -9.69 0.38 -12.33
N VAL A 105 -8.74 -0.50 -12.02
CA VAL A 105 -7.88 -1.19 -12.98
C VAL A 105 -8.02 -2.70 -12.82
N ARG A 106 -7.74 -3.43 -13.89
CA ARG A 106 -7.80 -4.90 -13.93
C ARG A 106 -6.41 -5.48 -14.18
N ARG A 107 -6.28 -6.78 -13.92
CA ARG A 107 -5.05 -7.50 -14.22
C ARG A 107 -4.75 -7.40 -15.72
N GLY A 108 -3.49 -7.14 -16.06
CA GLY A 108 -3.03 -6.95 -17.43
C GLY A 108 -3.13 -5.51 -17.95
N ASP A 109 -3.86 -4.63 -17.25
CA ASP A 109 -3.94 -3.21 -17.61
C ASP A 109 -2.57 -2.53 -17.48
N VAL A 110 -2.32 -1.56 -18.35
CA VAL A 110 -1.16 -0.67 -18.26
C VAL A 110 -1.57 0.60 -17.53
N VAL A 111 -0.78 0.99 -16.54
CA VAL A 111 -0.98 2.21 -15.75
C VAL A 111 0.25 3.09 -15.89
N VAL A 112 0.02 4.38 -16.18
CA VAL A 112 1.06 5.41 -16.17
C VAL A 112 0.92 6.21 -14.89
N CYS A 113 1.98 6.31 -14.09
CA CYS A 113 1.98 7.04 -12.83
C CYS A 113 2.97 8.21 -12.88
N LEU A 114 2.47 9.41 -12.58
CA LEU A 114 3.26 10.61 -12.36
C LEU A 114 3.44 10.81 -10.86
N SER A 115 4.69 10.80 -10.41
CA SER A 115 5.06 10.96 -8.99
C SER A 115 6.22 11.94 -8.85
N GLY A 116 6.33 12.50 -7.65
CA GLY A 116 7.43 13.37 -7.24
C GLY A 116 7.88 13.03 -5.83
N LEU A 117 8.88 13.75 -5.33
CA LEU A 117 9.22 13.68 -3.91
C LEU A 117 8.03 14.18 -3.08
N PRO A 118 7.68 13.50 -1.97
CA PRO A 118 6.70 14.04 -1.04
C PRO A 118 7.08 15.47 -0.63
N ASN A 119 6.12 16.39 -0.68
CA ASN A 119 6.28 17.79 -0.29
C ASN A 119 7.31 18.60 -1.12
N SER A 120 7.79 18.09 -2.26
CA SER A 120 8.66 18.88 -3.15
C SER A 120 7.89 19.86 -4.03
N GLY A 121 6.58 19.68 -4.17
CA GLY A 121 5.73 20.49 -5.05
C GLY A 121 6.03 20.33 -6.55
N GLY A 122 6.87 19.35 -6.94
CA GLY A 122 7.27 19.12 -8.33
C GLY A 122 7.28 17.64 -8.70
N LEU A 123 6.83 17.34 -9.93
CA LEU A 123 6.85 16.01 -10.54
C LEU A 123 8.22 15.79 -11.17
N ASP A 124 8.87 14.68 -10.83
CA ASP A 124 10.19 14.33 -11.36
C ASP A 124 10.27 12.92 -11.94
N SER A 125 9.21 12.12 -11.80
CA SER A 125 9.20 10.71 -12.15
C SER A 125 7.94 10.31 -12.89
N LEU A 126 8.12 9.50 -13.94
CA LEU A 126 7.05 8.81 -14.67
C LEU A 126 7.33 7.31 -14.64
N PHE A 127 6.37 6.54 -14.15
CA PHE A 127 6.39 5.09 -14.11
C PHE A 127 5.36 4.53 -15.07
N ILE A 128 5.70 3.47 -15.79
CA ILE A 128 4.77 2.71 -16.61
C ILE A 128 4.85 1.28 -16.11
N THR A 129 3.74 0.75 -15.63
CA THR A 129 3.68 -0.61 -15.09
C THR A 129 2.46 -1.35 -15.61
N GLN A 130 2.59 -2.67 -15.73
CA GLN A 130 1.46 -3.54 -16.05
C GLN A 130 0.96 -4.21 -14.77
N VAL A 131 -0.32 -4.06 -14.48
CA VAL A 131 -0.97 -4.61 -13.29
C VAL A 131 -0.83 -6.13 -13.28
N GLY A 132 -0.14 -6.66 -12.27
CA GLY A 132 0.09 -8.09 -12.10
C GLY A 132 1.29 -8.68 -12.85
N ARG A 133 2.11 -7.89 -13.57
CA ARG A 133 3.30 -8.39 -14.30
C ARG A 133 4.62 -8.24 -13.54
N GLU A 134 4.87 -7.07 -12.94
CA GLU A 134 6.07 -6.81 -12.11
C GLU A 134 5.98 -7.45 -10.72
N PHE A 135 4.85 -8.11 -10.44
CA PHE A 135 4.56 -8.89 -9.25
C PHE A 135 4.74 -10.38 -9.60
N GLU A 136 5.99 -10.80 -9.81
CA GLU A 136 6.35 -12.23 -9.96
C GLU A 136 5.88 -12.99 -8.70
N MET A 137 5.18 -14.12 -8.72
CA MET A 137 5.03 -15.16 -9.74
C MET A 137 3.59 -15.70 -9.74
N TYR A 138 2.77 -15.37 -10.74
CA TYR A 138 1.50 -16.07 -10.94
C TYR A 138 1.66 -17.16 -12.00
N SER A 139 1.76 -18.43 -11.59
CA SER A 139 1.42 -19.58 -12.44
C SER A 139 0.75 -20.68 -11.63
N THR A 140 -0.32 -21.25 -12.21
CA THR A 140 -1.20 -22.33 -11.72
C THR A 140 -1.95 -21.99 -10.43
N SER A 141 -3.23 -21.61 -10.44
CA SER A 141 -4.35 -22.30 -11.08
C SER A 141 -5.45 -21.29 -11.43
N GLU A 142 -6.24 -21.60 -12.45
CA GLU A 142 -7.50 -20.91 -12.77
C GLU A 142 -8.53 -21.13 -11.65
N LYS A 143 -8.34 -20.48 -10.49
CA LYS A 143 -9.47 -20.23 -9.59
C LYS A 143 -10.32 -19.18 -10.28
N THR A 144 -11.43 -19.63 -10.85
CA THR A 144 -12.47 -18.82 -11.51
C THR A 144 -12.74 -17.54 -10.72
N GLU A 145 -12.93 -16.41 -11.41
CA GLU A 145 -13.34 -15.11 -10.85
C GLU A 145 -14.55 -15.18 -9.89
N ALA A 146 -15.30 -16.29 -9.90
CA ALA A 146 -16.41 -16.60 -9.02
C ALA A 146 -16.03 -16.85 -7.54
N GLU A 147 -14.76 -17.10 -7.22
CA GLU A 147 -14.24 -17.23 -5.83
C GLU A 147 -13.40 -16.02 -5.42
N ALA A 148 -13.75 -14.83 -5.92
CA ALA A 148 -13.24 -13.60 -5.33
C ALA A 148 -13.58 -13.61 -3.83
N SER A 149 -12.53 -13.61 -2.99
CA SER A 149 -12.63 -13.35 -1.55
C SER A 149 -13.68 -12.27 -1.31
N ALA A 150 -14.76 -12.59 -0.58
CA ALA A 150 -15.89 -11.71 -0.27
C ALA A 150 -15.49 -10.59 0.72
N VAL A 151 -14.30 -10.05 0.55
CA VAL A 151 -13.73 -8.97 1.34
C VAL A 151 -14.02 -7.67 0.62
N ARG A 152 -14.64 -6.74 1.35
CA ARG A 152 -14.97 -5.43 0.81
C ARG A 152 -13.69 -4.61 0.57
N PRO A 153 -13.58 -3.87 -0.54
CA PRO A 153 -12.38 -3.06 -0.84
C PRO A 153 -12.03 -2.09 0.29
N GLU A 154 -13.03 -1.47 0.93
CA GLU A 154 -12.82 -0.55 2.05
C GLU A 154 -12.12 -1.20 3.25
N VAL A 155 -12.30 -2.51 3.47
CA VAL A 155 -11.65 -3.26 4.56
C VAL A 155 -10.19 -3.50 4.22
N ILE A 156 -9.88 -3.90 2.99
CA ILE A 156 -8.49 -4.07 2.51
C ILE A 156 -7.74 -2.75 2.64
N GLU A 157 -8.33 -1.67 2.13
CA GLU A 157 -7.76 -0.33 2.20
C GLU A 157 -7.48 0.07 3.65
N ARG A 158 -8.46 -0.12 4.54
CA ARG A 158 -8.32 0.26 5.93
C ARG A 158 -7.20 -0.50 6.64
N VAL A 159 -7.12 -1.82 6.44
CA VAL A 159 -6.07 -2.65 7.05
C VAL A 159 -4.69 -2.32 6.48
N VAL A 160 -4.58 -2.12 5.16
CA VAL A 160 -3.33 -1.72 4.52
C VAL A 160 -2.88 -0.33 5.00
N ASN A 161 -3.80 0.63 5.16
CA ASN A 161 -3.48 1.94 5.71
C ASN A 161 -2.91 1.83 7.14
N ILE A 162 -3.59 1.09 8.03
CA ILE A 162 -3.10 0.85 9.40
C ILE A 162 -1.72 0.18 9.36
N ALA A 163 -1.52 -0.83 8.49
CA ALA A 163 -0.25 -1.53 8.36
C ALA A 163 0.89 -0.60 7.89
N ILE A 164 0.63 0.31 6.95
CA ILE A 164 1.65 1.24 6.46
C ILE A 164 1.99 2.29 7.51
N GLU A 165 1.00 2.80 8.24
CA GLU A 165 1.24 3.70 9.39
C GLU A 165 2.09 3.00 10.45
N LEU A 166 1.73 1.76 10.82
CA LEU A 166 2.54 0.94 11.73
C LEU A 166 3.97 0.69 11.22
N GLY A 167 4.13 0.40 9.92
CA GLY A 167 5.44 0.19 9.33
C GLY A 167 6.30 1.45 9.34
N TYR A 168 5.68 2.61 9.09
CA TYR A 168 6.36 3.90 9.07
C TYR A 168 6.72 4.40 10.47
N GLU A 169 5.72 4.51 11.36
CA GLU A 169 5.82 5.15 12.67
C GLU A 169 6.30 4.18 13.77
N GLY A 170 5.97 2.90 13.64
CA GLY A 170 6.04 1.96 14.74
C GLY A 170 5.03 2.28 15.84
N ARG A 171 5.32 1.90 17.08
CA ARG A 171 4.54 2.26 18.26
C ARG A 171 5.48 2.70 19.39
N GLU A 172 5.18 3.84 20.01
CA GLU A 172 6.03 4.45 21.04
C GLU A 172 7.50 4.62 20.61
N GLY A 173 7.72 4.89 19.32
CA GLY A 173 9.06 5.04 18.74
C GLY A 173 9.83 3.73 18.52
N LYS A 174 9.20 2.58 18.75
CA LYS A 174 9.77 1.25 18.48
C LYS A 174 9.16 0.65 17.22
N PRO A 175 9.95 -0.05 16.39
CA PRO A 175 9.38 -0.81 15.28
C PRO A 175 8.39 -1.87 15.79
N VAL A 176 7.33 -2.10 15.02
CA VAL A 176 6.29 -3.09 15.32
C VAL A 176 6.15 -4.03 14.14
N GLY A 177 6.18 -5.33 14.41
CA GLY A 177 5.80 -6.36 13.45
C GLY A 177 4.36 -6.78 13.67
N ALA A 178 3.55 -6.79 12.61
CA ALA A 178 2.13 -7.14 12.68
C ALA A 178 1.75 -8.13 11.58
N LEU A 179 0.66 -8.86 11.79
CA LEU A 179 0.05 -9.75 10.80
C LEU A 179 -1.46 -9.60 10.88
N PHE A 180 -2.07 -9.23 9.76
CA PHE A 180 -3.52 -9.15 9.58
C PHE A 180 -3.95 -10.21 8.57
N VAL A 181 -4.97 -10.99 8.87
CA VAL A 181 -5.61 -11.94 7.94
C VAL A 181 -7.05 -11.50 7.74
N ILE A 182 -7.49 -11.38 6.49
CA ILE A 182 -8.75 -10.78 6.10
C ILE A 182 -9.55 -11.74 5.21
N GLY A 183 -10.77 -12.07 5.63
CA GLY A 183 -11.65 -12.98 4.89
C GLY A 183 -11.43 -14.45 5.19
N ASP A 184 -12.25 -15.30 4.56
CA ASP A 184 -12.33 -16.76 4.77
C ASP A 184 -12.30 -17.15 6.27
N THR A 185 -13.02 -16.37 7.07
CA THR A 185 -12.85 -16.29 8.52
C THR A 185 -13.03 -17.64 9.21
N GLU A 186 -14.09 -18.38 8.88
CA GLU A 186 -14.36 -19.68 9.49
C GLU A 186 -13.24 -20.70 9.22
N ARG A 187 -12.74 -20.71 7.99
CA ARG A 187 -11.64 -21.60 7.61
C ARG A 187 -10.35 -21.21 8.34
N VAL A 188 -10.02 -19.92 8.39
CA VAL A 188 -8.85 -19.44 9.13
C VAL A 188 -8.99 -19.73 10.63
N LEU A 189 -10.18 -19.55 11.22
CA LEU A 189 -10.45 -19.85 12.63
C LEU A 189 -10.20 -21.33 12.94
N SER A 190 -10.65 -22.24 12.07
CA SER A 190 -10.41 -23.69 12.22
C SER A 190 -8.92 -24.07 12.23
N MET A 191 -8.09 -23.22 11.62
CA MET A 191 -6.63 -23.37 11.54
C MET A 191 -5.90 -22.47 12.54
N SER A 192 -6.59 -21.85 13.49
CA SER A 192 -5.99 -20.94 14.46
C SER A 192 -5.99 -21.50 15.89
N ARG A 193 -5.14 -20.94 16.74
CA ARG A 193 -5.15 -21.17 18.19
C ARG A 193 -4.87 -19.85 18.89
N GLN A 194 -5.82 -19.46 19.72
CA GLN A 194 -5.70 -18.27 20.55
C GLN A 194 -4.52 -18.38 21.52
N LEU A 195 -3.63 -17.37 21.54
CA LEU A 195 -2.46 -17.31 22.44
C LEU A 195 -2.78 -16.59 23.76
N ILE A 196 -3.56 -15.52 23.69
CA ILE A 196 -4.00 -14.70 24.83
C ILE A 196 -5.52 -14.62 24.90
N LEU A 197 -6.11 -14.12 25.98
CA LEU A 197 -7.56 -13.85 26.00
C LEU A 197 -7.92 -12.93 24.82
N ASN A 198 -8.95 -13.32 24.05
CA ASN A 198 -9.38 -12.55 22.89
C ASN A 198 -9.94 -11.19 23.35
N PRO A 199 -9.29 -10.06 23.04
CA PRO A 199 -9.71 -8.75 23.53
C PRO A 199 -11.00 -8.25 22.86
N PHE A 200 -11.37 -8.81 21.70
CA PHE A 200 -12.61 -8.45 20.99
C PHE A 200 -13.80 -9.31 21.40
N ARG A 201 -13.60 -10.34 22.23
CA ARG A 201 -14.67 -11.25 22.63
C ARG A 201 -15.62 -10.57 23.61
N GLY A 202 -16.92 -10.63 23.30
CA GLY A 202 -17.99 -10.10 24.15
C GLY A 202 -18.40 -8.67 23.81
N TYR A 203 -17.70 -8.02 22.89
CA TYR A 203 -18.10 -6.74 22.30
C TYR A 203 -19.02 -6.98 21.10
N PRO A 204 -20.03 -6.11 20.88
CA PRO A 204 -20.91 -6.21 19.73
C PRO A 204 -20.14 -5.92 18.43
N GLU A 205 -20.62 -6.41 17.28
CA GLU A 205 -19.89 -6.37 16.00
C GLU A 205 -19.60 -4.93 15.55
N GLU A 206 -20.51 -4.01 15.81
CA GLU A 206 -20.39 -2.59 15.50
C GLU A 206 -19.24 -1.90 16.24
N GLU A 207 -18.90 -2.33 17.45
CA GLU A 207 -17.80 -1.75 18.27
C GLU A 207 -16.42 -2.35 17.94
N ARG A 208 -16.39 -3.43 17.15
CA ARG A 208 -15.16 -4.13 16.76
C ARG A 208 -14.96 -4.19 15.25
N ASN A 209 -15.48 -3.21 14.52
CA ASN A 209 -15.26 -3.09 13.09
C ASN A 209 -14.03 -2.24 12.79
N VAL A 210 -13.08 -2.76 12.00
CA VAL A 210 -11.84 -2.07 11.63
C VAL A 210 -12.08 -0.76 10.85
N LEU A 211 -13.24 -0.64 10.21
CA LEU A 211 -13.67 0.56 9.50
C LEU A 211 -14.02 1.72 10.44
N ASP A 212 -14.29 1.45 11.72
CA ASP A 212 -14.49 2.51 12.70
C ASP A 212 -13.14 3.22 12.96
N PRO A 213 -13.03 4.53 12.68
CA PRO A 213 -11.84 5.30 13.00
C PRO A 213 -11.46 5.27 14.49
N ALA A 214 -12.43 5.13 15.39
CA ALA A 214 -12.17 5.08 16.83
C ALA A 214 -11.37 3.84 17.25
N LEU A 215 -11.44 2.76 16.46
CA LEU A 215 -10.75 1.51 16.76
C LEU A 215 -9.27 1.54 16.32
N GLU A 216 -8.84 2.55 15.58
CA GLU A 216 -7.50 2.63 14.99
C GLU A 216 -6.38 2.48 16.03
N GLU A 217 -6.42 3.31 17.07
CA GLU A 217 -5.40 3.29 18.13
C GLU A 217 -5.43 1.97 18.89
N THR A 218 -6.61 1.37 19.05
CA THR A 218 -6.74 0.05 19.67
C THR A 218 -6.07 -1.03 18.83
N VAL A 219 -6.28 -1.03 17.51
CA VAL A 219 -5.63 -1.98 16.59
C VAL A 219 -4.11 -1.76 16.59
N LYS A 220 -3.65 -0.51 16.55
CA LYS A 220 -2.22 -0.17 16.62
C LYS A 220 -1.58 -0.63 17.93
N GLU A 221 -2.25 -0.42 19.06
CA GLU A 221 -1.78 -0.86 20.37
C GLU A 221 -1.70 -2.39 20.46
N LEU A 222 -2.76 -3.09 20.05
CA LEU A 222 -2.82 -4.55 20.07
C LEU A 222 -1.88 -5.21 19.05
N SER A 223 -1.38 -4.47 18.05
CA SER A 223 -0.37 -4.94 17.09
C SER A 223 1.00 -5.18 17.72
N THR A 224 1.23 -4.71 18.94
CA THR A 224 2.45 -5.01 19.71
C THR A 224 2.47 -6.43 20.28
N ILE A 225 1.34 -7.14 20.24
CA ILE A 225 1.18 -8.49 20.79
C ILE A 225 1.54 -9.55 19.73
N ASP A 226 2.05 -10.69 20.19
CA ASP A 226 2.32 -11.84 19.33
C ASP A 226 1.03 -12.48 18.77
N GLY A 227 1.03 -12.72 17.47
CA GLY A 227 -0.05 -13.40 16.74
C GLY A 227 -0.59 -12.58 15.58
N ALA A 228 -1.65 -13.10 14.96
CA ALA A 228 -2.38 -12.46 13.89
C ALA A 228 -3.64 -11.77 14.40
N PHE A 229 -4.06 -10.70 13.73
CA PHE A 229 -5.45 -10.28 13.68
C PHE A 229 -6.20 -11.12 12.67
N LEU A 230 -7.42 -11.52 13.00
CA LEU A 230 -8.35 -12.11 12.06
C LEU A 230 -9.56 -11.19 11.88
N ILE A 231 -9.77 -10.76 10.65
CA ILE A 231 -10.75 -9.75 10.27
C ILE A 231 -11.66 -10.38 9.21
N ARG A 232 -12.97 -10.23 9.37
CA ARG A 232 -13.95 -10.66 8.37
C ARG A 232 -13.91 -9.78 7.12
N GLY A 233 -14.49 -10.30 6.04
CA GLY A 233 -14.62 -9.54 4.80
C GLY A 233 -15.44 -8.26 4.92
N ASP A 234 -16.31 -8.17 5.92
CA ASP A 234 -17.07 -6.98 6.30
C ASP A 234 -16.38 -6.11 7.36
N GLY A 235 -15.12 -6.40 7.73
CA GLY A 235 -14.32 -5.57 8.62
C GLY A 235 -14.48 -5.85 10.11
N VAL A 236 -15.38 -6.75 10.51
CA VAL A 236 -15.50 -7.16 11.92
C VAL A 236 -14.23 -7.91 12.34
N ILE A 237 -13.57 -7.44 13.39
CA ILE A 237 -12.40 -8.10 13.97
C ILE A 237 -12.88 -9.25 14.87
N GLU A 238 -12.59 -10.48 14.48
CA GLU A 238 -12.96 -11.65 15.28
C GLU A 238 -12.00 -11.89 16.43
N THR A 239 -10.71 -11.71 16.18
CA THR A 239 -9.69 -11.86 17.22
C THR A 239 -8.38 -11.19 16.86
N CYS A 240 -7.52 -10.99 17.87
CA CYS A 240 -6.10 -10.76 17.70
C CYS A 240 -5.29 -11.65 18.67
N GLY A 241 -3.98 -11.69 18.48
CA GLY A 241 -3.12 -12.54 19.29
C GLY A 241 -3.37 -14.04 19.06
N THR A 242 -3.70 -14.41 17.81
CA THR A 242 -3.94 -15.81 17.43
C THR A 242 -2.76 -16.39 16.65
N PHE A 243 -2.40 -17.63 16.94
CA PHE A 243 -1.39 -18.38 16.21
C PHE A 243 -2.04 -19.11 15.03
N LEU A 244 -1.44 -19.00 13.84
CA LEU A 244 -1.91 -19.67 12.63
C LEU A 244 -1.17 -21.00 12.46
N LYS A 245 -1.91 -22.11 12.45
CA LYS A 245 -1.40 -23.46 12.20
C LYS A 245 -1.42 -23.74 10.70
N VAL A 246 -0.39 -23.28 10.01
CA VAL A 246 -0.19 -23.56 8.59
C VAL A 246 0.79 -24.71 8.42
N ALA A 247 0.50 -25.60 7.45
CA ALA A 247 1.37 -26.74 7.16
C ALA A 247 2.73 -26.28 6.60
N SER A 248 3.72 -27.19 6.62
CA SER A 248 5.12 -26.93 6.28
C SER A 248 5.32 -26.42 4.85
N GLN A 249 6.47 -25.76 4.64
CA GLN A 249 6.90 -24.94 3.49
C GLN A 249 6.79 -25.56 2.07
N ASP A 250 6.44 -26.84 1.94
CA ASP A 250 6.50 -27.56 0.65
C ASP A 250 5.45 -27.07 -0.38
N GLU A 251 4.50 -26.22 0.03
CA GLU A 251 3.42 -25.71 -0.84
C GLU A 251 3.64 -24.27 -1.36
N PHE A 252 4.65 -23.52 -0.88
CA PHE A 252 4.87 -22.13 -1.30
C PHE A 252 6.34 -21.66 -1.22
N GLU A 253 6.87 -21.13 -2.32
CA GLU A 253 8.22 -20.57 -2.38
C GLU A 253 8.20 -19.08 -1.98
N LEU A 254 8.87 -18.75 -0.87
CA LEU A 254 9.09 -17.38 -0.43
C LEU A 254 10.56 -16.98 -0.57
N PRO A 255 10.85 -15.70 -0.89
CA PRO A 255 12.20 -15.17 -0.85
C PRO A 255 12.89 -15.40 0.50
N GLN A 256 14.21 -15.60 0.46
CA GLN A 256 15.01 -15.69 1.69
C GLN A 256 14.98 -14.35 2.46
N GLY A 257 15.05 -14.43 3.79
CA GLY A 257 15.07 -13.26 4.67
C GLY A 257 13.71 -12.84 5.25
N LEU A 258 12.64 -13.55 4.91
CA LEU A 258 11.31 -13.32 5.48
C LEU A 258 11.13 -14.04 6.82
N GLY A 259 10.58 -13.33 7.82
CA GLY A 259 10.37 -13.85 9.18
C GLY A 259 9.10 -14.69 9.35
N ALA A 260 8.87 -15.21 10.57
CA ALA A 260 7.76 -16.11 10.89
C ALA A 260 6.36 -15.57 10.50
N ARG A 261 6.10 -14.26 10.66
CA ARG A 261 4.82 -13.63 10.26
C ARG A 261 4.57 -13.72 8.75
N HIS A 262 5.60 -13.59 7.92
CA HIS A 262 5.48 -13.72 6.47
C HIS A 262 5.21 -15.17 6.06
N HIS A 263 5.90 -16.14 6.68
CA HIS A 263 5.62 -17.56 6.45
C HIS A 263 4.19 -17.93 6.87
N ALA A 264 3.71 -17.39 7.99
CA ALA A 264 2.33 -17.58 8.41
C ALA A 264 1.33 -16.97 7.42
N ALA A 265 1.62 -15.76 6.91
CA ALA A 265 0.81 -15.07 5.90
C ALA A 265 0.74 -15.84 4.57
N ALA A 266 1.88 -16.29 4.04
CA ALA A 266 1.90 -17.11 2.83
C ALA A 266 1.19 -18.45 3.06
N GLY A 267 1.53 -19.16 4.14
CA GLY A 267 0.90 -20.46 4.42
C GLY A 267 -0.61 -20.38 4.57
N ILE A 268 -1.13 -19.35 5.26
CA ILE A 268 -2.59 -19.28 5.48
C ILE A 268 -3.31 -18.89 4.20
N THR A 269 -2.72 -17.99 3.39
CA THR A 269 -3.31 -17.57 2.12
C THR A 269 -3.15 -18.61 1.01
N ALA A 270 -2.23 -19.57 1.13
CA ALA A 270 -2.11 -20.67 0.17
C ALA A 270 -3.28 -21.66 0.27
N VAL A 271 -3.78 -21.87 1.49
CA VAL A 271 -4.77 -22.92 1.80
C VAL A 271 -6.15 -22.37 2.13
N THR A 272 -6.34 -21.04 2.06
CA THR A 272 -7.61 -20.34 2.26
C THR A 272 -7.80 -19.29 1.16
N ASN A 273 -9.01 -18.74 1.04
CA ASN A 273 -9.27 -17.61 0.15
C ASN A 273 -9.06 -16.25 0.85
N ALA A 274 -8.38 -16.24 2.01
CA ALA A 274 -8.08 -15.01 2.74
C ALA A 274 -6.96 -14.19 2.06
N PHE A 275 -6.93 -12.90 2.39
CA PHE A 275 -5.76 -12.04 2.21
C PHE A 275 -4.95 -11.97 3.50
N ALA A 276 -3.66 -11.70 3.39
CA ALA A 276 -2.86 -11.36 4.56
C ALA A 276 -1.98 -10.13 4.30
N VAL A 277 -1.81 -9.31 5.33
CA VAL A 277 -0.95 -8.12 5.32
C VAL A 277 0.01 -8.23 6.49
N THR A 278 1.31 -8.16 6.22
CA THR A 278 2.35 -8.18 7.25
C THR A 278 3.09 -6.86 7.30
N VAL A 279 3.48 -6.47 8.51
CA VAL A 279 4.43 -5.39 8.75
C VAL A 279 5.75 -6.01 9.23
N SER A 280 6.84 -5.72 8.54
CA SER A 280 8.17 -6.14 8.92
C SER A 280 8.67 -5.31 10.10
N GLU A 281 8.97 -5.97 11.22
CA GLU A 281 9.54 -5.30 12.40
C GLU A 281 10.91 -4.69 12.13
N SER A 282 11.74 -5.32 11.28
CA SER A 282 13.10 -4.86 11.01
C SER A 282 13.17 -3.73 9.98
N THR A 283 12.27 -3.73 8.99
CA THR A 283 12.35 -2.79 7.85
C THR A 283 11.18 -1.81 7.80
N GLY A 284 10.07 -2.10 8.48
CA GLY A 284 8.81 -1.37 8.31
C GLY A 284 8.13 -1.62 6.96
N THR A 285 8.65 -2.53 6.14
CA THR A 285 8.04 -2.91 4.86
C THR A 285 6.69 -3.58 5.10
N VAL A 286 5.68 -3.16 4.35
CA VAL A 286 4.37 -3.80 4.35
C VAL A 286 4.29 -4.74 3.16
N THR A 287 4.03 -6.01 3.43
CA THR A 287 3.92 -7.05 2.40
C THR A 287 2.50 -7.61 2.39
N ILE A 288 1.90 -7.69 1.21
CA ILE A 288 0.54 -8.20 1.01
C ILE A 288 0.63 -9.57 0.36
N PHE A 289 -0.12 -10.54 0.89
CA PHE A 289 -0.14 -11.93 0.44
C PHE A 289 -1.54 -12.35 -0.02
N ARG A 290 -1.56 -13.19 -1.05
CA ARG A 290 -2.74 -13.90 -1.53
C ARG A 290 -2.31 -15.17 -2.25
N ASP A 291 -3.10 -16.25 -2.11
CA ASP A 291 -2.83 -17.54 -2.76
C ASP A 291 -1.39 -18.04 -2.52
N GLY A 292 -0.86 -17.80 -1.31
CA GLY A 292 0.49 -18.24 -0.92
C GLY A 292 1.64 -17.38 -1.41
N ARG A 293 1.34 -16.26 -2.09
CA ARG A 293 2.34 -15.47 -2.81
C ARG A 293 2.28 -14.00 -2.42
N ILE A 294 3.41 -13.33 -2.61
CA ILE A 294 3.50 -11.88 -2.44
C ILE A 294 2.77 -11.21 -3.60
N VAL A 295 1.76 -10.41 -3.27
CA VAL A 295 1.03 -9.57 -4.22
C VAL A 295 1.77 -8.27 -4.43
N THR A 296 2.27 -7.64 -3.36
CA THR A 296 3.04 -6.39 -3.43
C THR A 296 3.80 -6.15 -2.13
N GLU A 297 4.84 -5.33 -2.23
CA GLU A 297 5.66 -4.86 -1.11
C GLU A 297 5.77 -3.34 -1.16
N ILE A 298 5.40 -2.71 -0.05
CA ILE A 298 5.35 -1.26 0.11
C ILE A 298 6.43 -0.89 1.10
N GLU A 299 7.49 -0.29 0.56
CA GLU A 299 8.67 0.10 1.33
C GLU A 299 8.57 1.54 1.82
N LYS A 300 8.88 1.75 3.09
CA LYS A 300 9.11 3.09 3.61
C LYS A 300 10.47 3.64 3.16
N PRO A 301 10.65 4.96 3.03
CA PRO A 301 11.94 5.56 2.73
C PRO A 301 12.96 5.16 3.79
N ARG A 302 14.18 4.82 3.36
CA ARG A 302 15.27 4.63 4.32
C ARG A 302 15.49 5.97 5.03
N ARG A 303 15.50 5.96 6.36
CA ARG A 303 16.11 7.06 7.11
C ARG A 303 17.57 7.08 6.67
N LEU A 304 17.97 8.12 5.94
CA LEU A 304 19.37 8.47 5.85
C LEU A 304 19.74 8.87 7.27
N ASP A 305 20.26 7.93 8.06
CA ASP A 305 21.02 8.30 9.24
C ASP A 305 22.17 9.14 8.70
N VAL A 306 22.03 10.47 8.81
CA VAL A 306 23.12 11.40 8.57
C VAL A 306 24.10 11.19 9.70
N VAL A 307 24.84 10.08 9.64
CA VAL A 307 26.13 9.98 10.29
C VAL A 307 26.99 10.94 9.47
N HIS A 308 27.09 12.17 9.96
CA HIS A 308 28.17 13.07 9.62
C HIS A 308 29.48 12.36 9.99
N ARG A 309 29.97 11.47 9.11
CA ARG A 309 31.40 11.17 9.07
C ARG A 309 32.01 12.35 8.34
N PRO A 310 32.71 13.28 9.01
CA PRO A 310 33.49 14.26 8.29
C PRO A 310 34.42 13.51 7.36
N PHE A 311 34.34 13.85 6.08
CA PHE A 311 35.27 13.40 5.06
C PHE A 311 36.66 13.86 5.52
N ARG A 312 37.46 12.94 6.08
CA ARG A 312 38.87 13.22 6.35
C ARG A 312 39.55 13.26 4.99
N ALA A 313 39.74 14.46 4.45
CA ALA A 313 40.72 14.68 3.40
C ALA A 313 42.06 14.15 3.92
N GLY A 314 42.70 13.30 3.12
CA GLY A 314 44.00 12.74 3.46
C GLY A 314 45.02 13.86 3.66
N GLU A 315 45.80 13.74 4.73
CA GLU A 315 47.06 14.45 4.87
C GLU A 315 48.05 13.75 3.92
N GLU A 316 48.51 14.47 2.90
CA GLU A 316 49.82 14.25 2.26
C GLU A 316 50.87 15.12 2.94
#